data_AF-A0A4Y1YLP7-F1
#
_entry.id   AF-A0A4Y1YLP7-F1
#
_cell.length_a   1.000
_cell.length_b   1.000
_cell.length_c   1.000
_cell.angle_alpha   90.00
_cell.angle_beta   90.00
_cell.angle_gamma   90.00
#
_symmetry.space_group_name_H-M   'P 1'
#
loop_
_entity.id
_entity.type
_entity.pdbx_description
1 polymer ?
#
loop_
_entity_poly.entity_id
_entity_poly.type
_entity_poly.pdbx_seq_one_letter_code
_entity_poly.pdbx_strand_id
1 'polypeptide(L)'
;MLNKSVLDEIGSKVNEILAGSPAKDIEKNMHAVLMGIFSKMDLVTREEFAVQQEIVKRMRIKLAELEEQVRKLEQQVYPAETTVESTLENSVNDESSHEK
;
A
#
# COMPACT_ATOMS: atom_id res chain seq x y z
N MET A 1 12.92 0.15 5.02
CA MET A 1 14.33 0.47 4.71
C MET A 1 15.04 -0.85 4.53
N LEU A 2 15.43 -1.22 3.30
CA LEU A 2 16.25 -2.42 3.11
C LEU A 2 17.57 -2.20 3.85
N ASN A 3 17.85 -3.05 4.83
CA ASN A 3 18.94 -2.85 5.78
C ASN A 3 20.29 -2.91 5.05
N LYS A 4 20.90 -1.74 4.86
CA LYS A 4 22.21 -1.54 4.23
C LYS A 4 23.29 -2.46 4.84
N SER A 5 23.21 -2.71 6.14
CA SER A 5 24.09 -3.63 6.88
C SER A 5 24.04 -5.07 6.36
N VAL A 6 22.89 -5.56 5.89
CA VAL A 6 22.76 -6.91 5.35
C VAL A 6 23.43 -7.01 3.98
N LEU A 7 23.29 -5.98 3.14
CA LEU A 7 23.97 -5.89 1.85
C LEU A 7 25.50 -5.83 2.00
N ASP A 8 25.97 -5.08 3.00
CA ASP A 8 27.40 -4.98 3.31
C ASP A 8 27.98 -6.29 3.87
N GLU A 9 27.25 -7.01 4.74
CA GLU A 9 27.62 -8.35 5.23
C GLU A 9 27.64 -9.43 4.13
N ILE A 10 26.78 -9.30 3.13
CA ILE A 10 26.76 -10.18 1.96
C ILE A 10 27.99 -9.90 1.09
N GLY A 11 28.27 -8.63 0.81
CA GLY A 11 29.41 -8.21 -0.01
C GLY A 11 30.73 -8.69 0.58
N SER A 12 30.90 -8.62 1.90
CA SER A 12 32.12 -9.09 2.57
C SER A 12 32.29 -10.61 2.49
N LYS A 13 31.23 -11.39 2.75
CA LYS A 13 31.26 -12.86 2.66
C LYS A 13 31.51 -13.38 1.24
N VAL A 14 30.94 -12.73 0.23
CA VAL A 14 31.19 -13.07 -1.17
C VAL A 14 32.66 -12.81 -1.53
N ASN A 15 33.22 -11.69 -1.09
CA ASN A 15 34.63 -11.37 -1.35
C ASN A 15 35.60 -12.36 -0.67
N GLU A 16 35.27 -12.83 0.53
CA GLU A 16 36.04 -13.82 1.28
C GLU A 16 36.03 -15.21 0.60
N ILE A 17 34.87 -15.64 0.08
CA ILE A 17 34.72 -16.91 -0.67
C ILE A 17 35.49 -16.84 -2.00
N LEU A 18 35.44 -15.70 -2.69
CA LEU A 18 36.15 -15.50 -3.96
C LEU A 18 37.67 -15.47 -3.81
N ALA A 19 38.18 -14.98 -2.66
CA ALA A 19 39.61 -14.88 -2.40
C ALA A 19 40.26 -16.21 -1.96
N GLY A 20 39.47 -17.18 -1.49
CA GLY A 20 39.98 -18.30 -0.68
C GLY A 20 39.77 -19.73 -1.19
N SER A 21 39.14 -20.00 -2.35
CA SER A 21 38.81 -21.40 -2.70
C SER A 21 38.78 -21.81 -4.18
N PRO A 22 39.08 -23.10 -4.49
CA PRO A 22 38.98 -23.67 -5.83
C PRO A 22 37.55 -23.57 -6.37
N ALA A 23 37.40 -23.40 -7.69
CA ALA A 23 36.13 -23.09 -8.38
C ALA A 23 34.89 -23.92 -7.98
N LYS A 24 35.08 -25.15 -7.49
CA LYS A 24 34.00 -26.06 -7.08
C LYS A 24 33.38 -25.70 -5.71
N ASP A 25 34.17 -25.17 -4.78
CA ASP A 25 33.68 -24.71 -3.49
C ASP A 25 33.04 -23.31 -3.58
N ILE A 26 33.47 -22.51 -4.56
CA ILE A 26 32.84 -21.22 -4.88
C ILE A 26 31.37 -21.43 -5.26
N GLU A 27 31.08 -22.40 -6.15
CA GLU A 27 29.70 -22.68 -6.59
C GLU A 27 28.80 -23.10 -5.42
N LYS A 28 29.28 -24.01 -4.57
CA LYS A 28 28.54 -24.51 -3.41
C LYS A 28 28.30 -23.42 -2.36
N ASN A 29 29.31 -22.59 -2.09
CA ASN A 29 29.22 -21.51 -1.12
C ASN A 29 28.39 -20.33 -1.64
N MET A 30 28.48 -19.99 -2.94
CA MET A 30 27.60 -19.00 -3.58
C MET A 30 26.14 -19.44 -3.53
N HIS A 31 25.84 -20.71 -3.80
CA HIS A 31 24.47 -21.22 -3.72
C HIS A 31 23.89 -21.09 -2.30
N ALA A 32 24.69 -21.43 -1.27
CA ALA A 32 24.29 -21.28 0.13
C ALA A 32 24.09 -19.81 0.53
N VAL A 33 24.94 -18.91 0.05
CA VAL A 33 24.80 -17.46 0.26
C VAL A 33 23.53 -16.93 -0.43
N LEU A 34 23.29 -17.28 -1.69
CA LEU A 34 22.08 -16.88 -2.43
C LEU A 34 20.80 -17.37 -1.74
N MET A 35 20.78 -18.64 -1.29
CA MET A 35 19.66 -19.17 -0.50
C MET A 35 19.49 -18.41 0.81
N GLY A 36 20.58 -18.10 1.53
CA GLY A 36 20.53 -17.28 2.74
C GLY A 36 20.05 -15.84 2.49
N ILE A 37 20.34 -15.27 1.32
CA ILE A 37 19.84 -13.95 0.90
C ILE A 37 18.34 -14.03 0.61
N PHE A 38 17.91 -15.03 -0.16
CA PHE A 38 16.48 -15.22 -0.44
C PHE A 38 15.67 -15.46 0.83
N SER A 39 16.21 -16.18 1.82
CA SER A 39 15.54 -16.34 3.12
C SER A 39 15.55 -15.09 3.99
N LYS A 40 16.50 -14.16 3.81
CA LYS A 40 16.62 -12.92 4.59
C LYS A 40 15.92 -11.72 3.95
N MET A 41 15.69 -11.75 2.64
CA MET A 41 14.74 -10.86 2.00
C MET A 41 13.36 -11.38 2.40
N ASP A 42 12.52 -10.53 3.02
CA ASP A 42 11.09 -10.82 3.25
C ASP A 42 10.41 -11.02 1.89
N LEU A 43 10.68 -12.16 1.26
CA LEU A 43 10.12 -12.56 -0.01
C LEU A 43 8.69 -12.93 0.28
N VAL A 44 7.83 -11.91 0.22
CA VAL A 44 6.39 -12.13 0.16
C VAL A 44 6.17 -13.00 -1.07
N THR A 45 5.80 -14.25 -0.83
CA THR A 45 5.50 -15.18 -1.90
C THR A 45 4.36 -14.60 -2.73
N ARG A 46 4.28 -14.94 -4.02
CA ARG A 46 3.18 -14.46 -4.88
C ARG A 46 1.81 -14.80 -4.28
N GLU A 47 1.72 -15.90 -3.54
CA GLU A 47 0.52 -16.34 -2.85
C GLU A 47 0.16 -15.43 -1.68
N GLU A 48 1.11 -15.10 -0.80
CA GLU A 48 0.89 -14.16 0.31
C GLU A 48 0.52 -12.77 -0.18
N PHE A 49 1.12 -12.31 -1.29
CA PHE A 49 0.76 -11.03 -1.89
C PHE A 49 -0.69 -11.03 -2.40
N ALA A 50 -1.14 -12.12 -3.03
CA ALA A 50 -2.52 -12.25 -3.48
C ALA A 50 -3.51 -12.24 -2.30
N VAL A 51 -3.16 -12.90 -1.19
CA VAL A 51 -3.96 -12.89 0.05
C VAL A 51 -4.05 -11.48 0.64
N GLN A 52 -2.93 -10.75 0.71
CA GLN A 52 -2.93 -9.38 1.22
C GLN A 52 -3.78 -8.44 0.35
N GLN A 53 -3.72 -8.57 -0.97
CA GLN A 53 -4.59 -7.80 -1.87
C GLN A 53 -6.07 -8.07 -1.61
N GLU A 54 -6.43 -9.34 -1.40
CA GLU A 54 -7.80 -9.73 -1.11
C GLU A 54 -8.28 -9.17 0.25
N ILE A 55 -7.42 -9.18 1.26
CA ILE A 55 -7.70 -8.54 2.55
C ILE A 55 -7.93 -7.03 2.36
N VAL A 56 -7.09 -6.35 1.58
CA VAL A 56 -7.26 -4.90 1.29
C VAL A 56 -8.57 -4.62 0.57
N LYS A 57 -8.96 -5.45 -0.41
CA LYS A 57 -10.27 -5.32 -1.09
C LYS A 57 -11.42 -5.42 -0.09
N ARG A 58 -11.39 -6.43 0.79
CA ARG A 58 -12.42 -6.62 1.82
C ARG A 58 -12.47 -5.47 2.81
N MET A 59 -11.32 -4.92 3.20
CA MET A 59 -11.27 -3.75 4.07
C MET A 59 -11.89 -2.53 3.41
N ARG A 60 -11.64 -2.29 2.12
CA ARG A 60 -12.28 -1.19 1.37
C ARG A 60 -13.80 -1.31 1.34
N ILE A 61 -14.33 -2.51 1.13
CA ILE A 61 -15.77 -2.76 1.14
C ILE A 61 -16.36 -2.43 2.51
N LYS A 62 -15.78 -2.98 3.59
CA LYS A 62 -16.25 -2.71 4.95
C LYS A 62 -16.13 -1.23 5.32
N LEU A 63 -15.08 -0.56 4.87
CA LEU A 63 -14.89 0.86 5.11
C LEU A 63 -15.99 1.69 4.43
N ALA A 64 -16.32 1.38 3.18
CA ALA A 64 -17.42 2.05 2.47
C ALA A 64 -18.79 1.83 3.16
N GLU A 65 -19.06 0.61 3.65
CA GLU A 65 -20.28 0.30 4.42
C GLU A 65 -20.34 1.09 5.73
N LEU A 66 -19.22 1.18 6.46
CA LEU A 66 -19.14 1.94 7.70
C LEU A 66 -19.30 3.44 7.44
N GLU A 67 -18.66 3.98 6.41
CA GLU A 67 -18.84 5.37 5.99
C GLU A 67 -20.30 5.67 5.64
N GLU A 68 -21.00 4.75 4.98
CA GLU A 68 -22.42 4.91 4.69
C GLU A 68 -23.28 4.91 5.96
N GLN A 69 -22.99 4.01 6.90
CA GLN A 69 -23.67 3.99 8.19
C GLN A 69 -23.44 5.26 8.97
N VAL A 70 -22.19 5.76 9.01
CA VAL A 70 -21.83 7.02 9.64
C VAL A 70 -22.57 8.18 8.99
N ARG A 71 -22.59 8.30 7.65
CA ARG A 71 -23.37 9.35 6.96
C ARG A 71 -24.86 9.30 7.32
N LYS A 72 -25.45 8.11 7.39
CA LYS A 72 -26.86 7.95 7.80
C LYS A 72 -27.10 8.39 9.23
N LEU A 73 -26.17 8.10 10.14
CA LEU A 73 -26.23 8.52 11.54
C LEU A 73 -26.01 10.04 11.67
N GLU A 74 -25.04 10.61 10.95
CA GLU A 74 -24.78 12.05 10.91
C GLU A 74 -25.98 12.82 10.39
N GLN A 75 -26.67 12.33 9.36
CA GLN A 75 -27.92 12.93 8.86
C GLN A 75 -29.07 12.88 9.88
N GLN A 76 -29.09 11.88 10.76
CA GLN A 76 -30.10 11.77 11.83
C GLN A 76 -29.77 12.69 13.02
N VAL A 77 -28.49 12.89 13.31
CA VAL A 77 -28.02 13.69 14.46
C VAL A 77 -27.90 15.18 14.11
N TYR A 78 -27.52 15.51 12.87
CA TYR A 78 -27.34 16.87 12.36
C TYR A 78 -28.20 17.11 11.09
N PRO A 79 -29.53 17.12 11.19
CA PRO A 79 -30.42 17.28 10.03
C PRO A 79 -30.41 18.68 9.39
N ALA A 80 -29.56 19.62 9.83
CA ALA A 80 -29.73 21.06 9.61
C ALA A 80 -28.72 21.75 8.67
N GLU A 81 -27.76 21.06 8.05
CA GLU A 81 -26.75 21.72 7.17
C GLU A 81 -26.82 21.36 5.68
N THR A 82 -27.71 20.45 5.24
CA THR A 82 -27.82 20.09 3.82
C THR A 82 -28.61 21.10 2.96
N THR A 83 -29.18 22.17 3.53
CA THR A 83 -29.94 23.16 2.75
C THR A 83 -29.04 24.26 2.13
N VAL A 84 -27.78 24.40 2.53
CA VAL A 84 -26.98 25.57 2.13
C VAL A 84 -26.31 25.42 0.76
N GLU A 85 -26.04 24.20 0.28
CA GLU A 85 -25.41 24.01 -1.04
C GLU A 85 -26.39 24.00 -2.22
N SER A 86 -27.67 23.64 -2.03
CA SER A 86 -28.66 23.61 -3.13
C SER A 86 -29.31 24.97 -3.44
N THR A 87 -29.07 26.00 -2.62
CA THR A 87 -29.72 27.32 -2.78
C THR A 87 -28.87 28.33 -3.55
N LEU A 88 -27.56 28.07 -3.71
CA LEU A 88 -26.64 29.01 -4.35
C LEU A 88 -26.53 28.85 -5.88
N GLU A 89 -27.00 27.73 -6.46
CA GLU A 89 -27.08 27.57 -7.92
C GLU A 89 -28.42 28.04 -8.51
N ASN A 90 -29.47 28.20 -7.71
CA ASN A 90 -30.80 28.58 -8.21
C ASN A 90 -31.11 30.08 -8.12
N SER A 91 -30.28 30.90 -7.44
CA SER A 91 -30.47 32.35 -7.37
C SER A 91 -29.78 33.12 -8.51
N VAL A 92 -28.83 32.50 -9.23
CA VAL A 92 -28.11 33.18 -10.33
C VAL A 92 -28.90 33.16 -11.64
N ASN A 93 -29.92 32.29 -11.76
CA ASN A 93 -30.69 32.14 -13.00
C ASN A 93 -31.99 32.95 -13.06
N ASP A 94 -32.35 33.69 -12.00
CA ASP A 94 -33.60 34.48 -11.95
C ASP A 94 -33.38 35.99 -12.18
N GLU A 95 -32.16 36.52 -11.98
CA GLU A 95 -31.88 37.96 -12.14
C GLU A 95 -31.65 38.40 -13.60
N SER A 96 -31.57 37.47 -14.56
CA SER A 96 -31.36 37.79 -15.99
C SER A 96 -32.66 37.99 -16.80
N SER A 97 -33.85 37.84 -16.20
CA SER A 97 -35.13 37.85 -16.95
C SER A 97 -35.94 39.15 -16.85
N HIS A 98 -35.49 40.16 -16.10
CA HIS A 98 -36.18 41.44 -15.99
C HIS A 98 -35.26 42.65 -16.19
N GLU A 99 -34.68 42.78 -17.39
CA GLU A 99 -34.37 44.12 -17.89
C GLU A 99 -34.80 44.23 -19.37
N LYS A 100 -36.02 44.73 -19.54
CA LYS A 100 -36.53 45.35 -20.75
C LYS A 100 -36.85 46.80 -20.43
#